data_AF-A0A7C3D9K7-F1
#
_entry.id   AF-A0A7C3D9K7-F1
#
_cell.length_a   1.000
_cell.length_b   1.000
_cell.length_c   1.000
_cell.angle_alpha   90.00
_cell.angle_beta   90.00
_cell.angle_gamma   90.00
#
_symmetry.space_group_name_H-M   'P 1'
#
loop_
_entity.id
_entity.type
_entity.pdbx_description
1 polymer ?
#
loop_
_entity_poly.entity_id
_entity_poly.type
_entity_poly.pdbx_seq_one_letter_code
_entity_poly.pdbx_strand_id
1 'polypeptide(L)'
;MSGMEALLDWFAAGREAAAEKERRSACDARLRALPREEIFLYVKPIDNSQVRCVARRGEWMSGATTAAVFIAAALCIVAAIVPQTTTLAISHRIEFLKEERAALLNELRRLRSEEAALRSAERLEQFAGERFIAPPAKAMIYAPPAKGTVASLDAR
;
A
#
# COMPACT_ATOMS: atom_id res chain seq x y z
N MET A 1 1.54 -8.73 16.54
CA MET A 1 0.18 -9.27 16.78
C MET A 1 -0.65 -8.88 15.59
N SER A 2 -0.93 -9.85 14.71
CA SER A 2 -1.60 -9.59 13.44
C SER A 2 -3.10 -9.43 13.67
N GLY A 3 -3.79 -8.55 12.93
CA GLY A 3 -5.23 -8.32 13.09
C GLY A 3 -6.10 -9.58 12.93
N MET A 4 -5.56 -10.63 12.30
CA MET A 4 -6.19 -11.94 12.14
C MET A 4 -6.31 -12.70 13.48
N GLU A 5 -5.29 -12.63 14.34
CA GLU A 5 -5.29 -13.29 15.65
C GLU A 5 -6.32 -12.65 16.59
N ALA A 6 -6.36 -11.31 16.61
CA ALA A 6 -7.34 -10.56 17.39
C ALA A 6 -8.79 -10.85 16.96
N LEU A 7 -9.01 -11.07 15.66
CA LEU A 7 -10.32 -11.42 15.12
C LEU A 7 -10.74 -12.84 15.53
N LEU A 8 -9.82 -13.80 15.52
CA LEU A 8 -10.09 -15.17 15.94
C LEU A 8 -10.35 -15.28 17.45
N ASP A 9 -9.61 -14.53 18.28
CA ASP A 9 -9.85 -14.47 19.73
C ASP A 9 -11.21 -13.87 20.06
N TRP A 10 -11.66 -12.87 19.30
CA TRP A 10 -13.00 -12.29 19.47
C TRP A 10 -14.12 -13.28 19.12
N PHE A 11 -13.96 -14.07 18.05
CA PHE A 11 -14.90 -15.14 17.70
C PHE A 11 -14.89 -16.30 18.72
N ALA A 12 -13.74 -16.61 19.32
CA ALA A 12 -13.64 -17.60 20.39
C ALA A 12 -14.37 -17.13 21.66
N ALA A 13 -14.12 -15.89 22.09
CA ALA A 13 -14.76 -15.29 23.26
C ALA A 13 -16.31 -15.25 23.16
N GLY A 14 -16.86 -15.00 21.96
CA GLY A 14 -18.31 -15.02 21.73
C GLY A 14 -18.96 -16.40 21.91
N ARG A 15 -18.26 -17.48 21.53
CA ARG A 15 -18.74 -18.86 21.71
C ARG A 15 -18.68 -19.29 23.18
N GLU A 16 -17.64 -18.88 23.88
CA GLU A 16 -17.48 -19.17 25.32
C GLU A 16 -18.56 -18.47 26.15
N ALA A 17 -18.87 -17.20 25.83
CA ALA A 17 -19.96 -16.47 26.48
C ALA A 17 -21.35 -17.11 26.27
N ALA A 18 -21.59 -17.70 25.09
CA ALA A 18 -22.83 -18.42 24.80
C ALA A 18 -22.92 -19.75 25.59
N ALA A 19 -21.82 -20.51 25.65
CA ALA A 19 -21.74 -21.77 26.40
C ALA A 19 -21.85 -21.56 27.92
N GLU A 20 -21.27 -20.48 28.45
CA GLU A 20 -21.37 -20.09 29.87
C GLU A 20 -22.83 -19.78 30.26
N LYS A 21 -23.58 -19.11 29.38
CA LYS A 21 -25.00 -18.78 29.59
C LYS A 21 -25.89 -20.02 29.59
N GLU A 22 -25.58 -21.00 28.75
CA GLU A 22 -26.29 -22.29 28.70
C GLU A 22 -25.99 -23.14 29.93
N ARG A 23 -24.73 -23.18 30.40
CA ARG A 23 -24.35 -23.86 31.66
C ARG A 23 -25.01 -23.23 32.89
N ARG A 24 -25.09 -21.90 32.97
CA ARG A 24 -25.82 -21.20 34.05
C ARG A 24 -27.32 -21.49 34.06
N SER A 25 -27.89 -21.87 32.91
CA SER A 25 -29.30 -22.26 32.81
C SER A 25 -29.54 -23.72 33.20
N ALA A 26 -28.50 -24.57 33.15
CA ALA A 26 -28.56 -25.99 33.47
C ALA A 26 -28.13 -26.34 34.91
N CYS A 27 -27.40 -25.44 35.59
CA CYS A 27 -27.06 -25.60 37.00
C CYS A 27 -28.26 -25.31 37.92
N ASP A 28 -29.05 -26.35 38.13
CA ASP A 28 -29.71 -26.71 39.39
C ASP A 28 -30.42 -25.58 40.15
N ALA A 29 -31.57 -25.14 39.63
CA ALA A 29 -32.54 -24.37 40.40
C ALA A 29 -33.33 -25.29 41.37
N ARG A 30 -32.64 -25.99 42.27
CA ARG A 30 -33.27 -26.65 43.41
C ARG A 30 -33.64 -25.58 44.43
N LEU A 31 -34.85 -25.07 44.30
CA LEU A 31 -35.45 -24.11 45.23
C LEU A 31 -35.44 -24.70 46.65
N ARG A 32 -34.87 -23.97 47.61
CA ARG A 32 -35.00 -24.25 49.05
C ARG A 32 -36.47 -24.19 49.43
N ALA A 33 -36.95 -25.12 50.26
CA ALA A 33 -38.30 -25.05 50.82
C ALA A 33 -38.49 -23.70 51.53
N LEU A 34 -39.38 -22.87 50.98
CA LEU A 34 -39.71 -21.55 51.53
C LEU A 34 -40.59 -21.73 52.76
N PRO A 35 -40.34 -21.02 53.87
CA PRO A 35 -41.23 -21.06 55.02
C PRO A 35 -42.59 -20.44 54.65
N ARG A 36 -43.69 -21.16 54.93
CA ARG A 36 -45.12 -20.88 54.62
C ARG A 36 -45.63 -21.47 53.28
N GLU A 37 -45.83 -22.79 53.26
CA GLU A 37 -46.47 -23.54 52.17
C GLU A 37 -47.97 -23.22 51.94
N GLU A 38 -48.57 -22.31 52.71
CA GLU A 38 -49.98 -21.90 52.56
C GLU A 38 -50.19 -20.70 51.61
N ILE A 39 -49.12 -20.13 51.06
CA ILE A 39 -49.24 -19.07 50.06
C ILE A 39 -49.37 -19.73 48.69
N PHE A 40 -50.59 -19.82 48.19
CA PHE A 40 -50.86 -20.16 46.79
C PHE A 40 -50.24 -19.09 45.89
N LEU A 41 -49.02 -19.36 45.39
CA LEU A 41 -48.41 -18.56 44.35
C LEU A 41 -49.22 -18.76 43.07
N TYR A 42 -50.09 -17.81 42.76
CA TYR A 42 -50.76 -17.78 41.47
C TYR A 42 -49.72 -17.47 40.39
N VAL A 43 -49.21 -18.52 39.75
CA VAL A 43 -48.37 -18.40 38.56
C VAL A 43 -49.30 -18.11 37.39
N LYS A 44 -49.43 -16.83 37.04
CA LYS A 44 -50.15 -16.43 35.83
C LYS A 44 -49.50 -17.11 34.62
N PRO A 45 -50.22 -17.90 33.81
CA PRO A 45 -49.67 -18.43 32.57
C PRO A 45 -49.37 -17.24 31.65
N ILE A 46 -48.08 -17.01 31.38
CA ILE A 46 -47.68 -16.01 30.39
C ILE A 46 -47.87 -16.67 29.02
N ASP A 47 -48.95 -16.28 28.34
CA ASP A 47 -49.18 -16.68 26.96
C ASP A 47 -48.18 -15.94 26.05
N ASN A 48 -47.12 -16.65 25.68
CA ASN A 48 -46.08 -16.18 24.76
C ASN A 48 -46.35 -16.60 23.30
N SER A 49 -47.57 -17.04 22.96
CA SER A 49 -47.93 -17.50 21.61
C SER A 49 -47.69 -16.45 20.52
N GLN A 50 -47.73 -15.16 20.87
CA GLN A 50 -47.48 -14.05 19.96
C GLN A 50 -46.02 -13.56 19.93
N VAL A 51 -45.13 -14.13 20.76
CA VAL A 51 -43.73 -13.72 20.82
C VAL A 51 -42.95 -14.44 19.72
N ARG A 52 -42.48 -13.67 18.72
CA ARG A 52 -41.64 -14.18 17.64
C ARG A 52 -40.17 -14.05 18.04
N CYS A 53 -39.41 -15.14 17.94
CA CYS A 53 -37.96 -15.11 18.14
C CYS A 53 -37.30 -14.15 17.14
N VAL A 54 -36.62 -13.12 17.65
CA VAL A 54 -35.88 -12.10 16.88
C VAL A 54 -34.77 -12.73 16.01
N ALA A 55 -34.29 -13.91 16.38
CA ALA A 55 -33.22 -14.61 15.66
C ALA A 55 -33.75 -15.57 14.57
N ARG A 56 -34.68 -15.14 13.71
CA ARG A 56 -35.06 -15.95 12.56
C ARG A 56 -33.96 -15.81 11.50
N ARG A 57 -33.31 -16.93 11.13
CA ARG A 57 -32.18 -17.00 10.17
C ARG A 57 -32.38 -16.18 8.88
N GLY A 58 -33.63 -16.02 8.42
CA GLY A 58 -33.97 -15.20 7.25
C GLY A 58 -33.72 -13.69 7.42
N GLU A 59 -33.94 -13.13 8.61
CA GLU A 59 -33.72 -11.69 8.90
C GLU A 59 -32.22 -11.36 8.96
N TRP A 60 -31.41 -12.31 9.47
CA TRP A 60 -29.95 -12.19 9.44
C TRP A 60 -29.39 -12.23 8.01
N MET A 61 -29.92 -13.12 7.17
CA MET A 61 -29.55 -13.19 5.76
C MET A 61 -29.89 -11.90 5.00
N SER A 62 -31.06 -11.30 5.26
CA SER A 62 -31.41 -10.00 4.64
C SER A 62 -30.54 -8.85 5.14
N GLY A 63 -30.13 -8.86 6.41
CA GLY A 63 -29.15 -7.89 6.94
C GLY A 63 -27.76 -8.08 6.32
N ALA A 64 -27.33 -9.32 6.13
CA ALA A 64 -26.04 -9.63 5.53
C ALA A 64 -25.99 -9.27 4.03
N THR A 65 -27.05 -9.53 3.27
CA THR A 65 -27.10 -9.18 1.84
C THR A 65 -27.11 -7.68 1.62
N THR A 66 -27.87 -6.93 2.41
CA THR A 66 -27.86 -5.46 2.34
C THR A 66 -26.49 -4.90 2.67
N ALA A 67 -25.84 -5.36 3.74
CA ALA A 67 -24.47 -4.96 4.08
C ALA A 67 -23.47 -5.30 2.96
N ALA A 68 -23.58 -6.49 2.35
CA ALA A 68 -22.71 -6.89 1.24
C ALA A 68 -22.88 -6.00 0.00
N VAL A 69 -24.12 -5.59 -0.32
CA VAL A 69 -24.40 -4.67 -1.44
C VAL A 69 -23.79 -3.30 -1.17
N PHE A 70 -23.90 -2.77 0.05
CA PHE A 70 -23.26 -1.50 0.40
C PHE A 70 -21.74 -1.55 0.29
N ILE A 71 -21.11 -2.63 0.77
CA ILE A 71 -19.66 -2.82 0.65
C ILE A 71 -19.26 -2.91 -0.82
N ALA A 72 -19.99 -3.68 -1.64
CA ALA A 72 -19.72 -3.80 -3.06
C ALA A 72 -19.86 -2.45 -3.79
N ALA A 73 -20.92 -1.69 -3.49
CA ALA A 73 -21.12 -0.36 -4.04
C ALA A 73 -20.00 0.61 -3.64
N ALA A 74 -19.58 0.60 -2.37
CA ALA A 74 -18.47 1.41 -1.89
C ALA A 74 -17.16 1.05 -2.61
N LEU A 75 -16.87 -0.24 -2.79
CA LEU A 75 -15.70 -0.69 -3.55
C LEU A 75 -15.75 -0.27 -5.02
N CYS A 76 -16.92 -0.34 -5.67
CA CYS A 76 -17.09 0.14 -7.04
C CYS A 76 -16.82 1.64 -7.16
N ILE A 77 -17.30 2.44 -6.20
CA ILE A 77 -17.06 3.89 -6.17
C ILE A 77 -15.56 4.17 -6.01
N VAL A 78 -14.88 3.50 -5.07
CA VAL A 78 -13.43 3.64 -4.87
C VAL A 78 -12.67 3.23 -6.13
N ALA A 79 -13.03 2.10 -6.74
CA ALA A 79 -12.40 1.62 -7.97
C ALA A 79 -12.57 2.59 -9.15
N ALA A 80 -13.67 3.34 -9.21
CA ALA A 80 -13.89 4.36 -10.25
C ALA A 80 -13.05 5.64 -10.02
N ILE A 81 -12.88 6.06 -8.77
CA ILE A 81 -12.19 7.32 -8.42
C ILE A 81 -10.67 7.19 -8.43
N VAL A 82 -10.14 6.07 -7.91
CA VAL A 82 -8.69 5.84 -7.78
C VAL A 82 -7.90 6.09 -9.08
N PRO A 83 -8.25 5.50 -10.25
CA PRO A 83 -7.47 5.70 -11.48
C PRO A 83 -7.47 7.17 -11.96
N GLN A 84 -8.52 7.93 -11.69
CA GLN A 84 -8.59 9.34 -12.10
C GLN A 84 -7.64 10.21 -11.29
N THR A 85 -7.54 9.96 -9.98
CA THR A 85 -6.65 10.73 -9.10
C THR A 85 -5.18 10.40 -9.32
N THR A 86 -4.84 9.14 -9.59
CA THR A 86 -3.46 8.71 -9.82
C THR A 86 -2.92 9.20 -11.16
N THR A 87 -3.75 9.22 -12.21
CA THR A 87 -3.35 9.73 -13.53
C THR A 87 -2.97 11.21 -13.48
N LEU A 88 -3.69 12.02 -12.71
CA LEU A 88 -3.36 13.44 -12.50
C LEU A 88 -2.06 13.62 -11.70
N ALA A 89 -1.85 12.82 -10.65
CA ALA A 89 -0.60 12.89 -9.89
C ALA A 89 0.63 12.48 -10.74
N ILE A 90 0.47 11.45 -11.58
CA ILE A 90 1.52 10.96 -12.47
C ILE A 90 1.83 12.00 -13.56
N SER A 91 0.82 12.67 -14.14
CA SER A 91 1.06 13.67 -15.18
C SER A 91 1.88 14.85 -14.67
N HIS A 92 1.57 15.36 -13.47
CA HIS A 92 2.38 16.39 -12.82
C HIS A 92 3.82 15.93 -12.57
N ARG A 93 4.00 14.69 -12.12
CA ARG A 93 5.34 14.14 -11.91
C ARG A 93 6.13 14.03 -13.20
N ILE A 94 5.47 13.66 -14.30
CA ILE A 94 6.10 13.59 -15.62
C ILE A 94 6.52 14.97 -16.11
N GLU A 95 5.69 16.00 -15.95
CA GLU A 95 6.09 17.36 -16.37
C GLU A 95 7.26 17.90 -15.56
N PHE A 96 7.24 17.71 -14.24
CA PHE A 96 8.38 18.06 -13.39
C PHE A 96 9.68 17.39 -13.87
N LEU A 97 9.63 16.08 -14.18
CA LEU A 97 10.80 15.35 -14.66
C LEU A 97 11.26 15.80 -16.06
N LYS A 98 10.35 16.26 -16.92
CA LYS A 98 10.70 16.83 -18.23
C LYS A 98 11.41 18.16 -18.08
N GLU A 99 10.93 19.03 -17.19
CA GLU A 99 11.59 20.31 -16.87
C GLU A 99 12.99 20.08 -16.30
N GLU A 100 13.13 19.17 -15.35
CA GLU A 100 14.41 18.81 -14.75
C GLU A 100 15.39 18.24 -15.80
N ARG A 101 14.91 17.35 -16.67
CA ARG A 101 15.72 16.84 -17.80
C ARG A 101 16.17 17.97 -18.73
N ALA A 102 15.29 18.92 -19.05
CA ALA A 102 15.63 20.04 -19.93
C ALA A 102 16.69 20.94 -19.29
N ALA A 103 16.59 21.21 -17.99
CA ALA A 103 17.58 21.96 -17.22
C ALA A 103 18.96 21.27 -17.25
N LEU A 104 19.00 19.97 -16.92
CA LEU A 104 20.24 19.19 -16.92
C LEU A 104 20.89 19.10 -18.30
N LEU A 105 20.11 18.99 -19.38
CA LEU A 105 20.64 19.00 -20.74
C LEU A 105 21.26 20.36 -21.11
N ASN A 106 20.67 21.46 -20.66
CA ASN A 106 21.24 22.79 -20.88
C ASN A 106 22.54 22.98 -20.10
N GLU A 107 22.58 22.52 -18.85
CA GLU A 107 23.80 22.54 -18.03
C GLU A 107 24.91 21.71 -18.67
N LEU A 108 24.58 20.50 -19.15
CA LEU A 108 25.53 19.63 -19.83
C LEU A 108 26.07 20.28 -21.11
N ARG A 109 25.22 20.93 -21.92
CA ARG A 109 25.65 21.68 -23.11
C ARG A 109 26.59 22.82 -22.74
N ARG A 110 26.28 23.56 -21.67
CA ARG A 110 27.13 24.64 -21.17
C ARG A 110 28.49 24.10 -20.73
N LEU A 111 28.52 23.06 -19.90
CA LEU A 111 29.77 22.43 -19.44
C LEU A 111 30.61 21.91 -20.61
N ARG A 112 29.98 21.30 -21.63
CA ARG A 112 30.71 20.87 -22.84
C ARG A 112 31.29 22.04 -23.62
N SER A 113 30.59 23.17 -23.68
CA SER A 113 31.12 24.37 -24.33
C SER A 113 32.31 24.96 -23.56
N GLU A 114 32.23 24.98 -22.23
CA GLU A 114 33.32 25.43 -21.35
C GLU A 114 34.52 24.48 -21.45
N GLU A 115 34.29 23.17 -21.45
CA GLU A 115 35.31 22.15 -21.63
C GLU A 115 36.00 22.26 -22.99
N ALA A 116 35.23 22.41 -24.08
CA ALA A 116 35.79 22.60 -25.41
C ALA A 116 36.61 23.89 -25.51
N ALA A 117 36.17 24.96 -24.86
CA ALA A 117 36.92 26.21 -24.78
C ALA A 117 38.22 26.07 -23.97
N LEU A 118 38.25 25.25 -22.92
CA LEU A 118 39.45 24.95 -22.14
C LEU A 118 40.42 24.01 -22.87
N ARG A 119 39.89 23.04 -23.63
CA ARG A 119 40.66 22.09 -24.43
C ARG A 119 41.07 22.61 -25.81
N SER A 120 40.81 23.88 -26.13
CA SER A 120 41.26 24.46 -27.40
C SER A 120 42.79 24.46 -27.46
N ALA A 121 43.36 24.21 -28.63
CA ALA A 121 44.81 24.10 -28.81
C ALA A 121 45.55 25.34 -28.29
N GLU A 122 45.01 26.54 -28.55
CA GLU A 122 45.56 27.81 -28.10
C GLU A 122 45.61 27.93 -26.57
N ARG A 123 44.56 27.50 -25.86
CA ARG A 123 44.58 27.47 -24.39
C ARG A 123 45.49 26.39 -23.85
N LEU A 124 45.54 25.22 -24.50
CA LEU A 124 46.44 24.15 -24.11
C LEU A 124 47.91 24.59 -24.22
N GLU A 125 48.28 25.34 -25.26
CA GLU A 125 49.62 25.93 -25.40
C GLU A 125 49.91 26.96 -24.29
N GLN A 126 48.94 27.81 -23.95
CA GLN A 126 49.07 28.75 -22.82
C GLN A 126 49.25 28.03 -21.48
N PHE A 127 48.51 26.94 -21.23
CA PHE A 127 48.64 26.15 -20.00
C PHE A 127 49.86 25.22 -19.98
N ALA A 128 50.31 24.76 -21.15
CA ALA A 128 51.49 23.91 -21.34
C ALA A 128 52.79 24.63 -20.94
N GLY A 129 52.87 25.95 -21.16
CA GLY A 129 54.09 26.72 -21.00
C GLY A 129 55.27 26.10 -21.78
N GLU A 130 56.51 26.38 -21.36
CA GLU A 130 57.71 25.79 -22.00
C GLU A 130 57.99 24.33 -21.57
N ARG A 131 57.21 23.76 -20.64
CA ARG A 131 57.52 22.46 -20.01
C ARG A 131 56.73 21.28 -20.55
N PHE A 132 55.67 21.50 -21.31
CA PHE A 132 54.88 20.43 -21.92
C PHE A 132 55.42 20.09 -23.31
N ILE A 133 56.39 19.18 -23.34
CA ILE A 133 56.83 18.52 -24.57
C ILE A 133 55.87 17.34 -24.78
N ALA A 134 55.15 17.32 -25.90
CA ALA A 134 54.29 16.19 -26.25
C ALA A 134 55.13 14.90 -26.22
N PRO A 135 54.74 13.87 -25.44
CA PRO A 135 55.48 12.62 -25.40
C PRO A 135 55.54 12.04 -26.82
N PRO A 136 56.71 11.55 -27.28
CA PRO A 136 56.82 10.93 -28.58
C PRO A 136 55.83 9.78 -28.69
N ALA A 137 55.20 9.59 -29.85
CA ALA A 137 54.09 8.65 -30.07
C ALA A 137 54.36 7.20 -29.58
N LYS A 138 55.63 6.83 -29.41
CA LYS A 138 56.08 5.53 -28.86
C LYS A 138 55.91 5.36 -27.34
N ALA A 139 55.74 6.46 -26.59
CA ALA A 139 55.60 6.47 -25.13
C ALA A 139 54.14 6.54 -24.66
N MET A 140 53.18 6.67 -25.59
CA MET A 140 51.77 6.85 -25.27
C MET A 140 51.06 5.50 -25.30
N ILE A 141 50.75 4.97 -24.11
CA ILE A 141 49.96 3.74 -23.95
C ILE A 141 48.49 4.16 -23.91
N TYR A 142 47.75 3.90 -24.98
CA TYR A 142 46.30 4.07 -24.99
C TYR A 142 45.65 2.94 -24.21
N ALA A 143 44.67 3.28 -23.36
CA ALA A 143 43.86 2.26 -22.70
C ALA A 143 43.16 1.40 -23.78
N PRO A 144 43.20 0.06 -23.68
CA PRO A 144 42.53 -0.79 -24.64
C PRO A 144 41.04 -0.45 -24.65
N PRO A 145 40.40 -0.35 -25.82
CA PRO A 145 38.99 0.00 -25.90
C PRO A 145 38.17 -1.01 -25.10
N ALA A 146 37.37 -0.52 -24.17
CA ALA A 146 36.35 -1.34 -23.52
C ALA A 146 35.47 -1.92 -24.63
N LYS A 147 35.40 -3.26 -24.69
CA LYS A 147 34.69 -4.02 -25.74
C LYS A 147 33.37 -3.33 -26.09
N GLY A 148 33.24 -2.81 -27.31
CA GLY A 148 31.95 -2.44 -27.88
C GLY A 148 31.79 -1.07 -28.55
N THR A 149 32.83 -0.25 -28.75
CA THR A 149 32.63 0.99 -29.52
C THR A 149 33.81 1.27 -30.43
N VAL A 150 33.78 0.67 -31.62
CA VAL A 150 34.59 1.09 -32.77
C VAL A 150 33.65 1.90 -33.67
N ALA A 151 33.74 3.22 -33.60
CA ALA A 151 33.26 4.07 -34.68
C ALA A 151 34.38 4.10 -35.73
N SER A 152 34.21 3.35 -36.82
CA SER A 152 35.05 3.50 -38.00
C SER A 152 34.65 4.79 -38.71
N LEU A 153 35.55 5.77 -38.72
CA LEU A 153 35.52 6.83 -39.71
C LEU A 153 36.02 6.22 -41.03
N ASP A 154 35.09 5.76 -41.86
CA ASP A 154 35.39 5.48 -43.26
C ASP A 154 35.74 6.80 -43.94
N ALA A 155 36.98 6.91 -44.38
CA ALA A 155 37.45 7.99 -45.24
C ALA A 155 38.18 7.37 -46.44
N ARG A 156 37.46 7.41 -47.57
CA ARG A 156 37.89 7.24 -48.98
C ARG A 156 38.26 5.85 -49.47
#